data_AF-A0A965M849-F1
#
_entry.id   AF-A0A965M849-F1
#
_cell.length_a   1.000
_cell.length_b   1.000
_cell.length_c   1.000
_cell.angle_alpha   90.00
_cell.angle_beta   90.00
_cell.angle_gamma   90.00
#
_symmetry.space_group_name_H-M   'P 1'
#
loop_
_entity.id
_entity.type
_entity.pdbx_description
1 polymer ?
#
loop_
_entity_poly.entity_id
_entity_poly.type
_entity_poly.pdbx_seq_one_letter_code
_entity_poly.pdbx_strand_id
1 'polypeptide(L)'
;MGTGMSQINTSIESSAVDAETARGLAVSGAVAVSNASTEIERIAASVDTASQAVSMLGQRTQEIGSIIRVIGEIAAQTNLLALNAAIEAARAGESGRGFAVVADEVRNLAERTSTATGEINRMISAIQAEAQAAVEQIRSLTAETGTGARLAREATEALEALRSGAEATRERVDGVARSINEHARLSNE
;
A
#
# COMPACT_ATOMS: atom_id res chain seq x y z
N MET A 1 -20.47 22.98 -59.69
CA MET A 1 -20.13 23.69 -58.45
C MET A 1 -21.01 23.27 -57.27
N GLY A 2 -22.33 23.09 -57.43
CA GLY A 2 -23.23 22.75 -56.31
C GLY A 2 -22.96 21.44 -55.54
N THR A 3 -22.51 20.38 -56.21
CA THR A 3 -22.23 19.09 -55.54
C THR A 3 -20.98 19.12 -54.65
N GLY A 4 -19.91 19.79 -55.09
CA GLY A 4 -18.70 19.98 -54.30
C GLY A 4 -18.94 20.88 -53.07
N MET A 5 -19.69 21.97 -53.23
CA MET A 5 -20.05 22.87 -52.13
C MET A 5 -20.89 22.16 -51.06
N SER A 6 -21.86 21.33 -51.49
CA SER A 6 -22.66 20.50 -50.59
C SER A 6 -21.84 19.46 -49.84
N GLN A 7 -20.90 18.78 -50.51
CA GLN A 7 -19.99 17.82 -49.86
C GLN A 7 -19.07 18.48 -48.83
N ILE A 8 -18.58 19.70 -49.11
CA ILE A 8 -17.77 20.45 -48.16
C ILE A 8 -18.61 20.86 -46.96
N ASN A 9 -19.84 21.33 -47.16
CA ASN A 9 -20.72 21.72 -46.05
C ASN A 9 -21.02 20.52 -45.13
N THR A 10 -21.33 19.35 -45.69
CA THR A 10 -21.51 18.12 -44.91
C THR A 10 -20.23 17.70 -44.17
N SER A 11 -19.04 17.86 -44.78
CA SER A 11 -17.77 17.57 -44.11
C SER A 11 -17.47 18.52 -42.93
N ILE A 12 -17.85 19.79 -43.06
CA ILE A 12 -17.74 20.80 -41.99
C ILE A 12 -18.66 20.44 -40.83
N GLU A 13 -19.93 20.13 -41.11
CA GLU A 13 -20.89 19.70 -40.08
C GLU A 13 -20.39 18.45 -39.34
N SER A 14 -19.90 17.45 -40.08
CA SER A 14 -19.32 16.24 -39.48
C SER A 14 -18.10 16.58 -38.61
N SER A 15 -17.18 17.42 -39.11
CA SER A 15 -15.96 17.79 -38.36
C SER A 15 -16.28 18.58 -37.10
N ALA A 16 -17.32 19.43 -37.11
CA ALA A 16 -17.80 20.13 -35.92
C ALA A 16 -18.34 19.16 -34.86
N VAL A 17 -19.12 18.16 -35.29
CA VAL A 17 -19.65 17.11 -34.41
C VAL A 17 -18.52 16.26 -33.83
N ASP A 18 -17.54 15.88 -34.64
CA ASP A 18 -16.38 15.09 -34.20
C ASP A 18 -15.54 15.88 -33.18
N ALA A 19 -15.31 17.18 -33.43
CA ALA A 19 -14.61 18.05 -32.49
C ALA A 19 -15.35 18.20 -31.15
N GLU A 20 -16.67 18.42 -31.17
CA GLU A 20 -17.45 18.51 -29.93
C GLU A 20 -17.46 17.16 -29.17
N THR A 21 -17.58 16.05 -29.90
CA THR A 21 -17.52 14.70 -29.32
C THR A 21 -16.16 14.43 -28.68
N ALA A 22 -15.07 14.75 -29.38
CA ALA A 22 -13.70 14.62 -28.85
C ALA A 22 -13.51 15.47 -27.58
N ARG A 23 -14.00 16.72 -27.57
CA ARG A 23 -13.97 17.60 -26.40
C ARG A 23 -14.74 16.99 -25.22
N GLY A 24 -15.94 16.48 -25.46
CA GLY A 24 -16.77 15.83 -24.44
C GLY A 24 -16.09 14.59 -23.84
N LEU A 25 -15.49 13.74 -24.69
CA LEU A 25 -14.73 12.57 -24.25
C LEU A 25 -13.48 12.96 -23.47
N ALA A 26 -12.76 14.01 -23.88
CA ALA A 26 -11.60 14.54 -23.17
C ALA A 26 -11.95 14.97 -21.74
N VAL A 27 -13.05 15.72 -21.60
CA VAL A 27 -13.53 16.21 -20.30
C VAL A 27 -13.95 15.05 -19.40
N SER A 28 -14.75 14.11 -19.93
CA SER A 28 -15.18 12.93 -19.18
C SER A 28 -13.98 12.06 -18.76
N GLY A 29 -13.02 11.86 -19.67
CA GLY A 29 -11.77 11.16 -19.39
C GLY A 29 -10.93 11.85 -18.31
N ALA A 30 -10.79 13.17 -18.37
CA ALA A 30 -10.07 13.95 -17.36
C ALA A 30 -10.69 13.80 -15.97
N VAL A 31 -12.02 13.81 -15.87
CA VAL A 31 -12.72 13.56 -14.60
C VAL A 31 -12.44 12.13 -14.09
N ALA A 32 -12.53 11.12 -14.97
CA ALA A 32 -12.27 9.73 -14.58
C ALA A 32 -10.82 9.53 -14.08
N VAL A 33 -9.84 10.10 -14.79
CA VAL A 33 -8.42 10.05 -14.39
C VAL A 33 -8.17 10.83 -13.10
N SER A 34 -8.80 11.99 -12.93
CA SER A 34 -8.71 12.75 -11.68
C SER A 34 -9.22 11.94 -10.50
N ASN A 35 -10.36 11.26 -10.64
CA ASN A 35 -10.91 10.39 -9.59
C ASN A 35 -9.95 9.22 -9.29
N ALA A 36 -9.37 8.61 -10.33
CA ALA A 36 -8.38 7.55 -10.16
C ALA A 36 -7.12 8.05 -9.43
N SER A 37 -6.64 9.26 -9.74
CA SER A 37 -5.50 9.89 -9.05
C SER A 37 -5.79 10.07 -7.56
N THR A 38 -6.97 10.58 -7.20
CA THR A 38 -7.39 10.74 -5.81
C THR A 38 -7.42 9.40 -5.07
N GLU A 39 -7.92 8.34 -5.71
CA GLU A 39 -7.91 7.00 -5.10
C GLU A 39 -6.49 6.45 -4.92
N ILE A 40 -5.57 6.70 -5.87
CA ILE A 40 -4.17 6.31 -5.73
C ILE A 40 -3.51 7.04 -4.56
N GLU A 41 -3.78 8.33 -4.37
CA GLU A 41 -3.29 9.10 -3.22
C GLU A 41 -3.84 8.54 -1.89
N ARG A 42 -5.12 8.16 -1.86
CA ARG A 42 -5.74 7.52 -0.70
C ARG A 42 -5.13 6.15 -0.39
N ILE A 43 -4.81 5.37 -1.42
CA ILE A 43 -4.09 4.09 -1.27
C ILE A 43 -2.69 4.35 -0.72
N ALA A 44 -1.95 5.34 -1.25
CA ALA A 44 -0.61 5.68 -0.76
C ALA A 44 -0.63 6.06 0.74
N ALA A 45 -1.60 6.86 1.17
CA ALA A 45 -1.77 7.19 2.59
C ALA A 45 -2.12 5.97 3.47
N SER A 46 -2.93 5.05 2.95
CA SER A 46 -3.27 3.80 3.64
C SER A 46 -2.06 2.88 3.78
N VAL A 47 -1.23 2.81 2.73
CA VAL A 47 0.03 2.05 2.71
C VAL A 47 1.03 2.62 3.73
N ASP A 48 1.15 3.95 3.83
CA ASP A 48 2.01 4.59 4.83
C ASP A 48 1.55 4.27 6.26
N THR A 49 0.24 4.36 6.52
CA THR A 49 -0.35 3.99 7.81
C THR A 49 -0.08 2.52 8.16
N ALA A 50 -0.21 1.62 7.18
CA ALA A 50 0.12 0.21 7.36
C ALA A 50 1.60 0.00 7.67
N SER A 51 2.50 0.76 7.01
CA SER A 51 3.95 0.74 7.27
C SER A 51 4.26 1.07 8.72
N GLN A 52 3.67 2.15 9.23
CA GLN A 52 3.85 2.58 10.61
C GLN A 52 3.34 1.51 11.60
N ALA A 53 2.18 0.92 11.33
CA ALA A 53 1.61 -0.14 12.17
C ALA A 53 2.50 -1.39 12.23
N VAL A 54 3.02 -1.85 11.09
CA VAL A 54 3.95 -2.99 11.04
C VAL A 54 5.28 -2.68 11.71
N SER A 55 5.79 -1.46 11.55
CA SER A 55 7.01 -1.02 12.25
C SER A 55 6.83 -1.02 13.77
N MET A 56 5.69 -0.52 14.26
CA MET A 56 5.36 -0.57 15.69
C MET A 56 5.21 -2.01 16.21
N LEU A 57 4.62 -2.90 15.41
CA LEU A 57 4.54 -4.32 15.74
C LEU A 57 5.94 -4.92 15.90
N GLY A 58 6.87 -4.63 14.98
CA GLY A 58 8.26 -5.08 15.06
C GLY A 58 8.94 -4.63 16.36
N GLN A 59 8.78 -3.35 16.73
CA GLN A 59 9.34 -2.81 17.98
C GLN A 59 8.75 -3.48 19.22
N ARG A 60 7.41 -3.61 19.29
CA ARG A 60 6.74 -4.27 20.42
C ARG A 60 7.17 -5.73 20.56
N THR A 61 7.29 -6.45 19.45
CA THR A 61 7.75 -7.85 19.47
C THR A 61 9.21 -7.95 19.95
N GLN A 62 10.06 -6.97 19.63
CA GLN A 62 11.43 -6.91 20.15
C GLN A 62 11.47 -6.67 21.67
N GLU A 63 10.61 -5.79 22.20
CA GLU A 63 10.45 -5.57 23.64
C GLU A 63 10.00 -6.85 24.37
N ILE A 64 8.99 -7.54 23.82
CA ILE A 64 8.53 -8.84 24.36
C ILE A 64 9.67 -9.87 24.33
N GLY A 65 10.44 -9.93 23.24
CA GLY A 65 11.60 -10.82 23.13
C GLY A 65 12.68 -10.55 24.19
N SER A 66 12.85 -9.30 24.63
CA SER A 66 13.71 -8.97 25.76
C SER A 66 13.18 -9.52 27.08
N ILE A 67 11.88 -9.37 27.33
CA ILE A 67 11.24 -9.87 28.56
C ILE A 67 11.31 -11.40 28.63
N ILE A 68 11.02 -12.09 27.53
CA ILE A 68 11.06 -13.56 27.47
C ILE A 68 12.46 -14.11 27.70
N ARG A 69 13.51 -13.42 27.22
CA ARG A 69 14.90 -13.78 27.55
C ARG A 69 15.18 -13.70 29.04
N VAL A 70 14.77 -12.61 29.71
CA VAL A 70 14.91 -12.46 31.17
C VAL A 70 14.16 -13.57 31.93
N ILE A 71 12.95 -13.93 31.50
CA ILE A 71 12.20 -15.03 32.12
C ILE A 71 12.93 -16.37 31.93
N GLY A 72 13.53 -16.61 30.76
CA GLY A 72 14.35 -17.79 30.51
C GLY A 72 15.59 -17.85 31.41
N GLU A 73 16.27 -16.72 31.61
CA GLU A 73 17.39 -16.60 32.54
C GLU A 73 16.97 -16.87 33.99
N ILE A 74 15.82 -16.31 34.43
CA ILE A 74 15.24 -16.57 35.75
C ILE A 74 14.91 -18.06 35.92
N ALA A 75 14.33 -18.70 34.89
CA ALA A 75 14.01 -20.13 34.93
C ALA A 75 15.29 -20.97 35.05
N ALA A 76 16.34 -20.65 34.30
CA ALA A 76 17.63 -21.34 34.39
C ALA A 76 18.28 -21.17 35.78
N GLN A 77 18.22 -19.95 36.35
CA GLN A 77 18.72 -19.69 37.70
C GLN A 77 17.90 -20.42 38.77
N THR A 78 16.57 -20.44 38.64
CA THR A 78 15.67 -21.18 39.53
C THR A 78 15.95 -22.68 39.48
N ASN A 79 16.20 -23.22 38.30
CA ASN A 79 16.60 -24.61 38.11
C ASN A 79 17.89 -24.95 38.86
N LEU A 80 18.91 -24.09 38.76
CA LEU A 80 20.18 -24.25 39.49
C LEU A 80 20.00 -24.14 41.01
N LEU A 81 19.16 -23.21 41.48
CA LEU A 81 18.85 -23.07 42.91
C LEU A 81 18.12 -24.31 43.44
N ALA A 82 17.15 -24.83 42.69
CA ALA A 82 16.43 -26.04 43.03
C ALA A 82 17.35 -27.27 43.09
N LEU A 83 18.29 -27.39 42.14
CA LEU A 83 19.30 -28.44 42.15
C LEU A 83 20.17 -28.37 43.41
N ASN A 84 20.66 -27.19 43.78
CA ASN A 84 21.45 -27.02 45.00
C ASN A 84 20.65 -27.37 46.25
N ALA A 85 19.36 -27.00 46.30
CA ALA A 85 18.47 -27.37 47.40
C ALA A 85 18.24 -28.88 47.49
N ALA A 86 18.07 -29.57 46.36
CA ALA A 86 17.94 -31.02 46.31
C ALA A 86 19.20 -31.74 46.82
N ILE A 87 20.39 -31.22 46.46
CA ILE A 87 21.69 -31.74 46.94
C ILE A 87 21.79 -31.58 48.47
N GLU A 88 21.46 -30.41 49.00
CA GLU A 88 21.56 -30.16 50.46
C GLU A 88 20.50 -30.96 51.23
N ALA A 89 19.30 -31.14 50.68
CA ALA A 89 18.26 -31.99 51.24
C ALA A 89 18.70 -33.46 51.32
N ALA A 90 19.35 -33.97 50.28
CA ALA A 90 19.94 -35.32 50.28
C ALA A 90 21.03 -35.46 51.35
N ARG A 91 21.83 -34.41 51.57
CA ARG A 91 22.88 -34.36 52.58
C ARG A 91 22.35 -34.39 54.02
N ALA A 92 21.17 -33.81 54.24
CA ALA A 92 20.48 -33.83 55.54
C ALA A 92 19.79 -35.18 55.86
N GLY A 93 19.80 -36.15 54.95
CA GLY A 93 19.24 -37.49 55.17
C GLY A 93 17.72 -37.46 55.42
N GLU A 94 17.26 -38.20 56.44
CA GLU A 94 15.83 -38.29 56.79
C GLU A 94 15.21 -36.92 57.12
N SER A 95 15.98 -36.00 57.73
CA SER A 95 15.49 -34.66 58.08
C SER A 95 15.26 -33.76 56.86
N GLY A 96 15.89 -34.06 55.71
CA GLY A 96 15.77 -33.30 54.47
C GLY A 96 14.69 -33.80 53.52
N ARG A 97 14.00 -34.90 53.84
CA ARG A 97 13.12 -35.62 52.90
C ARG A 97 11.98 -34.77 52.35
N GLY A 98 11.35 -33.93 53.19
CA GLY A 98 10.31 -33.00 52.76
C GLY A 98 10.84 -31.87 51.87
N PHE A 99 12.05 -31.37 52.15
CA PHE A 99 12.70 -30.34 51.33
C PHE A 99 13.11 -30.88 49.96
N ALA A 100 13.54 -32.14 49.88
CA ALA A 100 13.89 -32.78 48.60
C ALA A 100 12.70 -32.81 47.62
N VAL A 101 11.50 -33.15 48.10
CA VAL A 101 10.29 -33.16 47.26
C VAL A 101 9.95 -31.77 46.74
N VAL A 102 10.06 -30.75 47.59
CA VAL A 102 9.83 -29.36 47.17
C VAL A 102 10.87 -28.90 46.16
N ALA A 103 12.15 -29.24 46.37
CA ALA A 103 13.23 -28.90 45.44
C ALA A 103 13.01 -29.54 44.05
N ASP A 104 12.59 -30.81 43.99
CA ASP A 104 12.28 -31.48 42.73
C ASP A 104 11.09 -30.85 41.99
N GLU A 105 10.03 -30.44 42.71
CA GLU A 105 8.87 -29.77 42.12
C GLU A 105 9.25 -28.38 41.56
N VAL A 106 10.06 -27.60 42.30
CA VAL A 106 10.58 -26.30 41.82
C VAL A 106 11.45 -26.51 40.59
N ARG A 107 12.27 -27.56 40.56
CA ARG A 107 13.11 -27.91 39.41
C ARG A 107 12.26 -28.22 38.17
N ASN A 108 11.23 -29.05 38.32
CA ASN A 108 10.31 -29.39 37.24
C ASN A 108 9.59 -28.14 36.71
N LEU A 109 9.13 -27.26 37.61
CA LEU A 109 8.48 -26.00 37.22
C LEU A 109 9.44 -25.10 36.42
N ALA A 110 10.70 -24.99 36.85
CA ALA A 110 11.72 -24.22 36.17
C ALA A 110 12.03 -24.77 34.76
N GLU A 111 12.14 -26.09 34.60
CA GLU A 111 12.33 -26.75 33.29
C GLU A 111 11.15 -26.50 32.35
N ARG A 112 9.91 -26.58 32.86
CA ARG A 112 8.69 -26.27 32.10
C ARG A 112 8.64 -24.80 31.68
N THR A 113 9.01 -23.88 32.56
CA THR A 113 9.10 -22.44 32.23
C THR A 113 10.18 -22.18 31.18
N SER A 114 11.34 -22.83 31.27
CA SER A 114 12.40 -22.71 30.26
C SER A 114 11.96 -23.24 28.89
N THR A 115 11.20 -24.33 28.86
CA THR A 115 10.64 -24.87 27.62
C THR A 115 9.65 -23.89 27.00
N ALA A 116 8.69 -23.39 27.79
CA ALA A 116 7.67 -22.45 27.33
C ALA A 116 8.27 -21.13 26.81
N THR A 117 9.25 -20.56 27.51
CA THR A 117 9.96 -19.36 27.05
C THR A 117 10.72 -19.60 25.73
N GLY A 118 11.28 -20.78 25.53
CA GLY A 118 11.87 -21.19 24.25
C GLY A 118 10.86 -21.25 23.10
N GLU A 119 9.64 -21.75 23.35
CA GLU A 119 8.57 -21.74 22.35
C GLU A 119 8.10 -20.32 22.02
N ILE A 120 7.94 -19.48 23.04
CA ILE A 120 7.56 -18.07 22.85
C ILE A 120 8.63 -17.32 22.05
N ASN A 121 9.92 -17.53 22.33
CA ASN A 121 11.01 -16.94 21.55
C ASN A 121 10.96 -17.33 20.07
N ARG A 122 10.62 -18.60 19.74
CA ARG A 122 10.42 -19.03 18.35
C ARG A 122 9.26 -18.29 17.69
N MET A 123 8.12 -18.14 18.38
CA MET A 123 6.98 -17.39 17.88
C MET A 123 7.30 -15.91 17.63
N ILE A 124 7.99 -15.27 18.58
CA ILE A 124 8.46 -13.87 18.46
C ILE A 124 9.36 -13.70 17.24
N SER A 125 10.30 -14.62 17.04
CA SER A 125 11.22 -14.59 15.89
C SER A 125 10.47 -14.72 14.56
N ALA A 126 9.45 -15.58 14.50
CA ALA A 126 8.59 -15.73 13.32
C ALA A 126 7.81 -14.44 13.04
N ILE A 127 7.18 -13.83 14.06
CA ILE A 127 6.45 -12.57 13.93
C ILE A 127 7.38 -11.45 13.45
N GLN A 128 8.63 -11.39 13.93
CA GLN A 128 9.61 -10.41 13.45
C GLN A 128 9.96 -10.59 11.98
N ALA A 129 10.17 -11.84 11.55
CA ALA A 129 10.45 -12.15 10.15
C ALA A 129 9.25 -11.78 9.24
N GLU A 130 8.03 -12.12 9.67
CA GLU A 130 6.80 -11.75 8.96
C GLU A 130 6.61 -10.23 8.88
N ALA A 131 6.87 -9.51 9.97
CA ALA A 131 6.82 -8.05 9.98
C ALA A 131 7.85 -7.43 9.02
N GLN A 132 9.09 -7.96 8.98
CA GLN A 132 10.10 -7.49 8.03
C GLN A 132 9.69 -7.75 6.57
N ALA A 133 9.15 -8.93 6.28
CA ALA A 133 8.64 -9.23 4.95
C ALA A 133 7.49 -8.29 4.55
N ALA A 134 6.58 -7.99 5.48
CA ALA A 134 5.49 -7.04 5.25
C ALA A 134 6.00 -5.61 4.97
N VAL A 135 7.04 -5.14 5.67
CA VAL A 135 7.67 -3.84 5.38
C VAL A 135 8.22 -3.78 3.96
N GLU A 136 8.85 -4.86 3.48
CA GLU A 136 9.41 -4.88 2.12
C GLU A 136 8.29 -4.87 1.06
N GLN A 137 7.20 -5.60 1.27
CA GLN A 137 6.02 -5.54 0.39
C GLN A 137 5.40 -4.14 0.37
N ILE A 138 5.31 -3.49 1.53
CA ILE A 138 4.82 -2.12 1.65
C ILE A 138 5.68 -1.14 0.85
N ARG A 139 7.02 -1.29 0.87
CA ARG A 139 7.91 -0.46 0.06
C ARG A 139 7.67 -0.62 -1.44
N SER A 140 7.43 -1.85 -1.91
CA SER A 140 7.06 -2.09 -3.32
C SER A 140 5.76 -1.37 -3.66
N LEU A 141 4.74 -1.51 -2.81
CA LEU A 141 3.44 -0.85 -3.00
C LEU A 141 3.57 0.69 -3.01
N THR A 142 4.44 1.27 -2.18
CA THR A 142 4.72 2.72 -2.22
C THR A 142 5.32 3.14 -3.56
N ALA A 143 6.24 2.36 -4.14
CA ALA A 143 6.80 2.65 -5.46
C ALA A 143 5.77 2.51 -6.58
N GLU A 144 4.92 1.49 -6.52
CA GLU A 144 3.85 1.23 -7.50
C GLU A 144 2.79 2.33 -7.48
N THR A 145 2.34 2.73 -6.29
CA THR A 145 1.39 3.85 -6.11
C THR A 145 1.98 5.18 -6.59
N GLY A 146 3.26 5.45 -6.30
CA GLY A 146 3.97 6.62 -6.84
C GLY A 146 4.02 6.62 -8.37
N THR A 147 4.24 5.46 -8.97
CA THR A 147 4.21 5.28 -10.44
C THR A 147 2.79 5.51 -10.99
N GLY A 148 1.77 4.96 -10.35
CA GLY A 148 0.37 5.16 -10.71
C GLY A 148 -0.04 6.64 -10.68
N ALA A 149 0.38 7.37 -9.63
CA ALA A 149 0.10 8.80 -9.51
C ALA A 149 0.77 9.62 -10.64
N ARG A 150 1.99 9.25 -11.04
CA ARG A 150 2.67 9.88 -12.19
C ARG A 150 1.91 9.63 -13.50
N LEU A 151 1.53 8.38 -13.76
CA LEU A 151 0.78 8.02 -14.98
C LEU A 151 -0.58 8.72 -15.05
N ALA A 152 -1.27 8.86 -13.90
CA ALA A 152 -2.52 9.62 -13.84
C ALA A 152 -2.32 11.08 -14.23
N ARG A 153 -1.26 11.74 -13.73
CA ARG A 153 -0.93 13.12 -14.12
C ARG A 153 -0.63 13.25 -15.62
N GLU A 154 0.18 12.36 -16.18
CA GLU A 154 0.49 12.34 -17.62
C GLU A 154 -0.78 12.15 -18.47
N ALA A 155 -1.70 11.29 -18.03
CA ALA A 155 -2.98 11.10 -18.70
C ALA A 155 -3.87 12.36 -18.61
N THR A 156 -3.90 13.06 -17.48
CA THR A 156 -4.61 14.34 -17.33
C THR A 156 -4.06 15.39 -18.29
N GLU A 157 -2.74 15.54 -18.39
CA GLU A 157 -2.09 16.48 -19.33
C GLU A 157 -2.44 16.14 -20.79
N ALA A 158 -2.42 14.86 -21.17
CA ALA A 158 -2.80 14.41 -22.51
C ALA A 158 -4.27 14.70 -22.83
N LEU A 159 -5.18 14.51 -21.88
CA LEU A 159 -6.60 14.82 -22.03
C LEU A 159 -6.86 16.33 -22.14
N GLU A 160 -6.09 17.15 -21.41
CA GLU A 160 -6.15 18.61 -21.52
C GLU A 160 -5.66 19.11 -22.88
N ALA A 161 -4.57 18.52 -23.39
CA ALA A 161 -4.11 18.78 -24.76
C ALA A 161 -5.14 18.36 -25.81
N LEU A 162 -5.81 17.22 -25.63
CA LEU A 162 -6.87 16.74 -26.53
C LEU A 162 -8.09 17.67 -26.51
N ARG A 163 -8.51 18.15 -25.33
CA ARG A 163 -9.57 19.15 -25.17
C ARG A 163 -9.24 20.43 -25.94
N SER A 164 -8.03 20.96 -25.76
CA SER A 164 -7.58 22.17 -26.46
C SER A 164 -7.50 21.97 -27.98
N GLY A 165 -7.01 20.81 -28.44
CA GLY A 165 -6.98 20.46 -29.86
C GLY A 165 -8.37 20.35 -30.49
N ALA A 166 -9.34 19.81 -29.75
CA ALA A 166 -10.73 19.74 -30.17
C ALA A 166 -11.38 21.13 -30.28
N GLU A 167 -11.13 22.02 -29.31
CA GLU A 167 -11.58 23.42 -29.35
C GLU A 167 -10.99 24.17 -30.55
N ALA A 168 -9.68 24.06 -30.78
CA ALA A 168 -9.02 24.67 -31.93
C ALA A 168 -9.56 24.12 -33.27
N THR A 169 -9.90 22.83 -33.32
CA THR A 169 -10.52 22.22 -34.52
C THR A 169 -11.90 22.81 -34.77
N ARG A 170 -12.73 22.97 -33.72
CA ARG A 170 -14.04 23.61 -33.82
C ARG A 170 -13.95 25.03 -34.34
N GLU A 171 -13.03 25.84 -33.80
CA GLU A 171 -12.82 27.23 -34.27
C GLU A 171 -12.43 27.30 -35.75
N ARG A 172 -11.57 26.38 -36.20
CA ARG A 172 -11.20 26.28 -37.62
C ARG A 172 -12.39 25.91 -38.49
N VAL A 173 -13.19 24.92 -38.07
CA VAL A 173 -14.39 24.49 -38.78
C VAL A 173 -15.39 25.64 -38.92
N ASP A 174 -15.62 26.42 -37.85
CA ASP A 174 -16.47 27.62 -37.88
C ASP A 174 -15.90 28.72 -38.80
N GLY A 175 -14.58 28.84 -38.89
CA GLY A 175 -13.90 29.74 -39.83
C GLY A 175 -14.10 29.34 -41.29
N VAL A 176 -13.99 28.04 -41.61
CA VAL A 176 -14.22 27.53 -42.97
C VAL A 176 -15.70 27.69 -43.34
N ALA A 177 -16.63 27.36 -42.44
CA ALA A 177 -18.07 27.53 -42.67
C ALA A 177 -18.44 28.97 -43.04
N ARG A 178 -17.88 29.95 -42.32
CA ARG A 178 -18.06 31.38 -42.63
C ARG A 178 -17.51 31.74 -44.01
N SER A 179 -16.30 31.30 -44.34
CA SER A 179 -15.66 31.58 -45.64
C SER A 179 -16.45 30.99 -46.82
N ILE A 180 -17.02 29.80 -46.65
CA ILE A 180 -17.86 29.16 -47.67
C ILE A 180 -19.15 29.92 -47.90
N ASN A 181 -19.84 30.34 -46.83
CA ASN A 181 -21.05 31.15 -46.94
C ASN A 181 -20.77 32.48 -47.65
N GLU A 182 -19.62 33.10 -47.37
CA GLU A 182 -19.21 34.34 -48.03
C GLU A 182 -18.89 34.13 -49.52
N HIS A 183 -18.14 33.08 -49.87
CA HIS A 183 -17.89 32.71 -51.27
C HIS A 183 -19.17 32.35 -52.03
N ALA A 184 -20.11 31.64 -51.41
CA ALA A 184 -21.39 31.32 -52.00
C ALA A 184 -22.20 32.58 -52.30
N ARG A 185 -22.15 33.59 -51.42
CA ARG A 185 -22.80 34.88 -51.63
C ARG A 185 -22.18 35.66 -52.80
N LEU A 186 -20.86 35.75 -52.84
CA LEU A 186 -20.12 36.47 -53.89
C LEU A 186 -20.21 35.79 -55.27
N SER A 187 -20.34 34.47 -55.32
CA SER A 187 -20.47 33.72 -56.58
C SER A 187 -21.89 33.75 -57.16
N ASN A 188 -22.88 34.25 -56.40
CA ASN A 188 -24.27 34.36 -56.80
C ASN A 188 -24.66 35.80 -57.16
N GLU A 189 -23.72 36.75 -57.01
CA GLU A 189 -23.72 38.11 -57.60
C GLU A 189 -23.01 38.09 -58.97
#